data_AF-X0W7W6-F1
#
_entry.id   AF-X0W7W6-F1
#
_cell.length_a   1.000
_cell.length_b   1.000
_cell.length_c   1.000
_cell.angle_alpha   90.00
_cell.angle_beta   90.00
_cell.angle_gamma   90.00
#
_symmetry.space_group_name_H-M   'P 1'
#
loop_
_entity.id
_entity.type
_entity.pdbx_description
1 polymer ?
#
loop_
_entity_poly.entity_id
_entity_poly.type
_entity_poly.pdbx_seq_one_letter_code
_entity_poly.pdbx_strand_id
1 'polypeptide(L)'
;MADETTETSEVEEPKAEQSGPKGLRDKLAQVEAENARLRAGAMTSAFKDIGLDPEMGLGKAIAKEYKGETSLEALTAYAKDEYGHVAPADPTHPQAQTIVQEQQRLDQAAVGSGSVVAPSQSDELATAEAEGNWQKAMTLKGNEVARMMQANK
;
A
#
# COMPACT_ATOMS: atom_id res chain seq x y z
N MET A 1 -31.55 81.01 3.75
CA MET A 1 -31.26 80.00 2.71
C MET A 1 -29.82 79.61 2.91
N ALA A 2 -29.60 78.32 3.15
CA ALA A 2 -28.38 77.77 3.71
C ALA A 2 -27.21 77.82 2.73
N ASP A 3 -26.05 78.14 3.29
CA ASP A 3 -24.72 78.07 2.72
C ASP A 3 -24.37 76.58 2.51
N GLU A 4 -24.23 76.15 1.26
CA GLU A 4 -23.94 74.76 0.91
C GLU A 4 -22.42 74.61 0.75
N THR A 5 -21.75 74.44 1.90
CA THR A 5 -20.36 74.03 1.98
C THR A 5 -20.22 72.68 1.29
N THR A 6 -19.67 72.67 0.09
CA THR A 6 -19.39 71.43 -0.65
C THR A 6 -18.18 70.78 -0.01
N GLU A 7 -18.44 69.84 0.90
CA GLU A 7 -17.45 69.00 1.53
C GLU A 7 -16.85 68.07 0.45
N THR A 8 -15.76 68.51 -0.17
CA THR A 8 -14.90 67.66 -0.99
C THR A 8 -14.37 66.54 -0.11
N SER A 9 -15.08 65.41 -0.12
CA SER A 9 -14.58 64.14 0.39
C SER A 9 -13.31 63.82 -0.40
N GLU A 10 -12.17 63.85 0.28
CA GLU A 10 -10.93 63.23 -0.19
C GLU A 10 -11.26 61.78 -0.58
N VAL A 11 -11.23 61.52 -1.87
CA VAL A 11 -11.12 60.15 -2.38
C VAL A 11 -9.72 59.71 -1.98
N GLU A 12 -9.66 59.00 -0.85
CA GLU A 12 -8.48 58.26 -0.43
C GLU A 12 -8.20 57.20 -1.52
N GLU A 13 -7.35 57.55 -2.47
CA GLU A 13 -6.84 56.62 -3.46
C GLU A 13 -6.22 55.44 -2.70
N PRO A 14 -6.58 54.18 -3.00
CA PRO A 14 -5.88 53.06 -2.40
C PRO A 14 -4.43 53.16 -2.86
N LYS A 15 -3.56 53.49 -1.90
CA LYS A 15 -2.10 53.49 -2.03
C LYS A 15 -1.68 52.29 -2.88
N ALA A 16 -1.29 52.57 -4.11
CA ALA A 16 -0.62 51.65 -5.01
C ALA A 16 0.81 51.41 -4.49
N GLU A 17 0.94 50.90 -3.28
CA GLU A 17 2.22 50.51 -2.72
C GLU A 17 2.59 49.16 -3.36
N GLN A 18 3.55 49.23 -4.29
CA GLN A 18 4.26 48.15 -4.96
C GLN A 18 3.59 47.49 -6.19
N SER A 19 3.43 48.25 -7.29
CA SER A 19 3.22 47.67 -8.63
C SER A 19 4.13 48.29 -9.68
N GLY A 20 5.44 48.23 -9.45
CA GLY A 20 6.44 48.40 -10.51
C GLY A 20 6.81 47.05 -11.14
N PRO A 21 7.41 47.01 -12.34
CA PRO A 21 7.82 45.77 -13.01
C PRO A 21 8.78 44.89 -12.19
N LYS A 22 9.45 45.44 -11.17
CA LYS A 22 10.21 44.66 -10.17
C LYS A 22 9.29 43.89 -9.23
N GLY A 23 8.27 44.53 -8.65
CA GLY A 23 7.30 43.86 -7.78
C GLY A 23 6.48 42.78 -8.50
N LEU A 24 6.22 42.96 -9.80
CA LEU A 24 5.62 41.91 -10.63
C LEU A 24 6.56 40.72 -10.86
N ARG A 25 7.86 40.96 -11.06
CA ARG A 25 8.87 39.88 -11.17
C ARG A 25 9.05 39.14 -9.85
N ASP A 26 9.07 39.85 -8.74
CA ASP A 26 9.21 39.24 -7.41
C ASP A 26 7.98 38.38 -7.08
N LYS A 27 6.77 38.87 -7.40
CA LYS A 27 5.52 38.08 -7.30
C LYS A 27 5.53 36.88 -8.24
N LEU A 28 6.00 37.03 -9.48
CA LEU A 28 6.12 35.91 -10.42
C LEU A 28 7.06 34.82 -9.86
N ALA A 29 8.25 35.21 -9.40
CA ALA A 29 9.22 34.29 -8.82
C ALA A 29 8.65 33.59 -7.56
N GLN A 30 7.91 34.31 -6.73
CA GLN A 30 7.25 33.75 -5.55
C GLN A 30 6.17 32.73 -5.93
N VAL A 31 5.31 33.06 -6.90
CA VAL A 31 4.25 32.18 -7.40
C VAL A 31 4.81 30.95 -8.12
N GLU A 32 5.90 31.10 -8.85
CA GLU A 32 6.62 29.99 -9.49
C GLU A 32 7.25 29.06 -8.45
N ALA A 33 7.90 29.61 -7.42
CA ALA A 33 8.47 28.84 -6.33
C ALA A 33 7.40 28.08 -5.54
N GLU A 34 6.26 28.72 -5.27
CA GLU A 34 5.13 28.09 -4.60
C GLU A 34 4.52 26.96 -5.45
N ASN A 35 4.30 27.19 -6.75
CA ASN A 35 3.85 26.16 -7.68
C ASN A 35 4.81 24.97 -7.77
N ALA A 36 6.12 25.24 -7.83
CA ALA A 36 7.13 24.19 -7.85
C ALA A 36 7.08 23.34 -6.56
N ARG A 37 6.92 23.98 -5.40
CA ARG A 37 6.80 23.30 -4.12
C ARG A 37 5.52 22.45 -4.03
N LEU A 38 4.38 23.00 -4.45
CA LEU A 38 3.10 22.30 -4.47
C LEU A 38 3.14 21.10 -5.43
N ARG A 39 3.71 21.27 -6.63
CA ARG A 39 3.92 20.17 -7.57
C ARG A 39 4.84 19.10 -7.02
N ALA A 40 5.96 19.47 -6.40
CA ALA A 40 6.88 18.51 -5.81
C ALA A 40 6.21 17.69 -4.71
N GLY A 41 5.39 18.35 -3.86
CA GLY A 41 4.57 17.69 -2.86
C GLY A 41 3.56 16.72 -3.49
N ALA A 42 2.76 17.19 -4.44
CA ALA A 42 1.75 16.39 -5.14
C ALA A 42 2.36 15.17 -5.84
N MET A 43 3.49 15.35 -6.53
CA MET A 43 4.22 14.28 -7.20
C MET A 43 4.76 13.26 -6.18
N THR A 44 5.33 13.72 -5.07
CA THR A 44 5.82 12.83 -4.00
C THR A 44 4.69 11.98 -3.42
N SER A 45 3.51 12.54 -3.20
CA SER A 45 2.33 11.76 -2.79
C SER A 45 1.92 10.76 -3.86
N ALA A 46 1.83 11.17 -5.12
CA ALA A 46 1.47 10.26 -6.21
C ALA A 46 2.44 9.07 -6.35
N PHE A 47 3.76 9.30 -6.20
CA PHE A 47 4.75 8.22 -6.16
C PHE A 47 4.48 7.24 -5.02
N LYS A 48 4.23 7.75 -3.81
CA LYS A 48 3.93 6.90 -2.64
C LYS A 48 2.67 6.08 -2.84
N ASP A 49 1.63 6.67 -3.42
CA ASP A 49 0.36 5.99 -3.66
C ASP A 49 0.50 4.82 -4.64
N ILE A 50 1.41 4.92 -5.61
CA ILE A 50 1.73 3.81 -6.53
C ILE A 50 2.82 2.86 -5.99
N GLY A 51 3.21 3.02 -4.72
CA GLY A 51 4.21 2.17 -4.05
C GLY A 51 5.65 2.41 -4.51
N LEU A 52 5.95 3.60 -5.04
CA LEU A 52 7.29 3.99 -5.50
C LEU A 52 7.90 5.10 -4.63
N ASP A 53 9.22 5.11 -4.57
CA ASP A 53 10.00 6.13 -3.86
C ASP A 53 10.73 7.04 -4.86
N PRO A 54 10.45 8.36 -4.92
CA PRO A 54 11.11 9.27 -5.85
C PRO A 54 12.62 9.44 -5.59
N GLU A 55 13.16 8.97 -4.46
CA GLU A 55 14.59 9.10 -4.15
C GLU A 55 15.40 7.82 -4.43
N MET A 56 14.73 6.68 -4.61
CA MET A 56 15.34 5.36 -4.74
C MET A 56 14.83 4.53 -5.93
N GLY A 57 15.68 3.62 -6.42
CA GLY A 57 15.30 2.57 -7.38
C GLY A 57 14.54 3.08 -8.60
N LEU A 58 13.41 2.42 -8.89
CA LEU A 58 12.54 2.73 -10.02
C LEU A 58 11.88 4.12 -9.89
N GLY A 59 11.43 4.49 -8.69
CA GLY A 59 10.79 5.79 -8.49
C GLY A 59 11.75 6.96 -8.74
N LYS A 60 13.04 6.81 -8.44
CA LYS A 60 14.07 7.80 -8.83
C LYS A 60 14.28 7.92 -10.34
N ALA A 61 14.22 6.81 -11.07
CA ALA A 61 14.35 6.82 -12.52
C ALA A 61 13.16 7.56 -13.14
N ILE A 62 11.95 7.19 -12.72
CA ILE A 62 10.72 7.84 -13.17
C ILE A 62 10.71 9.31 -12.76
N ALA A 63 11.12 9.69 -11.54
CA ALA A 63 11.16 11.08 -11.11
C ALA A 63 12.11 11.97 -11.94
N LYS A 64 13.12 11.38 -12.59
CA LYS A 64 14.05 12.10 -13.49
C LYS A 64 13.51 12.23 -14.90
N GLU A 65 12.86 11.19 -15.40
CA GLU A 65 12.39 11.11 -16.78
C GLU A 65 10.99 11.73 -16.96
N TYR A 66 10.13 11.53 -15.96
CA TYR A 66 8.73 11.91 -15.99
C TYR A 66 8.54 13.40 -15.72
N LYS A 67 8.21 14.15 -16.78
CA LYS A 67 7.86 15.58 -16.73
C LYS A 67 6.38 15.84 -17.03
N GLY A 68 5.56 14.79 -16.92
CA GLY A 68 4.12 14.82 -17.20
C GLY A 68 3.30 15.45 -16.07
N GLU A 69 2.00 15.21 -16.11
CA GLU A 69 1.06 15.65 -15.08
C GLU A 69 1.33 14.95 -13.75
N THR A 70 1.14 15.66 -12.63
CA THR A 70 1.30 15.11 -11.28
C THR A 70 0.13 14.21 -10.85
N SER A 71 -0.74 13.80 -11.78
CA SER A 71 -1.90 12.96 -11.49
C SER A 71 -1.47 11.49 -11.29
N LEU A 72 -2.13 10.82 -10.35
CA LEU A 72 -1.86 9.42 -10.03
C LEU A 72 -2.07 8.50 -11.25
N GLU A 73 -3.13 8.74 -12.03
CA GLU A 73 -3.45 7.98 -13.24
C GLU A 73 -2.34 8.08 -14.29
N ALA A 74 -1.85 9.29 -14.56
CA ALA A 74 -0.80 9.50 -15.57
C ALA A 74 0.54 8.88 -15.11
N LEU A 75 0.89 9.03 -13.84
CA LEU A 75 2.10 8.43 -13.27
C LEU A 75 2.02 6.89 -13.27
N THR A 76 0.85 6.32 -12.95
CA THR A 76 0.61 4.87 -12.99
C THR A 76 0.70 4.34 -14.41
N ALA A 77 0.07 5.03 -15.37
CA ALA A 77 0.12 4.65 -16.78
C ALA A 77 1.57 4.68 -17.31
N TYR A 78 2.33 5.73 -17.00
CA TYR A 78 3.73 5.84 -17.39
C TYR A 78 4.60 4.75 -16.77
N ALA A 79 4.48 4.53 -15.45
CA ALA A 79 5.25 3.49 -14.76
C ALA A 79 4.93 2.08 -15.31
N LYS A 80 3.68 1.85 -15.72
CA LYS A 80 3.24 0.59 -16.33
C LYS A 80 3.77 0.42 -17.75
N ASP A 81 3.67 1.45 -18.58
CA ASP A 81 4.05 1.37 -20.00
C ASP A 81 5.57 1.24 -20.19
N GLU A 82 6.33 2.06 -19.47
CA GLU A 82 7.79 2.11 -19.63
C GLU A 82 8.54 1.05 -18.82
N TYR A 83 8.00 0.67 -17.65
CA TYR A 83 8.72 -0.18 -16.70
C TYR A 83 7.96 -1.44 -16.27
N GLY A 84 6.74 -1.66 -16.79
CA GLY A 84 5.91 -2.79 -16.39
C GLY A 84 5.47 -2.75 -14.93
N HIS A 85 5.55 -1.60 -14.26
CA HIS A 85 5.18 -1.46 -12.86
C HIS A 85 3.66 -1.55 -12.69
N VAL A 86 3.22 -2.40 -11.77
CA VAL A 86 1.82 -2.50 -11.39
C VAL A 86 1.68 -1.88 -10.01
N ALA A 87 0.93 -0.77 -9.94
CA ALA A 87 0.65 -0.13 -8.66
C ALA A 87 -0.05 -1.13 -7.72
N PRO A 88 0.27 -1.09 -6.41
CA PRO A 88 -0.41 -1.92 -5.43
C PRO A 88 -1.92 -1.63 -5.49
N ALA A 89 -2.73 -2.68 -5.35
CA ALA A 89 -4.17 -2.53 -5.30
C ALA A 89 -4.54 -1.57 -4.16
N ASP A 90 -5.35 -0.56 -4.49
CA ASP A 90 -5.78 0.47 -3.55
C ASP A 90 -6.39 -0.20 -2.29
N PRO A 91 -5.83 0.01 -1.09
CA PRO A 91 -6.31 -0.62 0.13
C PRO A 91 -7.72 -0.16 0.53
N THR A 92 -8.27 0.87 -0.13
CA THR A 92 -9.66 1.31 0.04
C THR A 92 -10.68 0.36 -0.62
N HIS A 93 -10.23 -0.52 -1.51
CA HIS A 93 -11.09 -1.56 -2.04
C HIS A 93 -11.15 -2.75 -1.05
N PRO A 94 -12.34 -3.10 -0.52
CA PRO A 94 -12.49 -4.20 0.44
C PRO A 94 -11.95 -5.54 -0.09
N GLN A 95 -11.94 -5.70 -1.41
CA GLN A 95 -11.37 -6.86 -2.11
C GLN A 95 -9.83 -6.94 -2.00
N ALA A 96 -9.12 -5.81 -1.99
CA ALA A 96 -7.67 -5.79 -1.83
C ALA A 96 -7.24 -6.26 -0.43
N GLN A 97 -8.01 -5.88 0.60
CA GLN A 97 -7.80 -6.36 1.97
C GLN A 97 -8.05 -7.86 2.09
N THR A 98 -9.07 -8.39 1.40
CA THR A 98 -9.34 -9.83 1.34
C THR A 98 -8.18 -10.58 0.68
N ILE A 99 -7.65 -10.09 -0.45
CA ILE A 99 -6.52 -10.72 -1.14
C ILE A 99 -5.27 -10.75 -0.25
N VAL A 100 -4.94 -9.66 0.45
CA VAL A 100 -3.79 -9.63 1.38
C VAL A 100 -3.99 -10.60 2.55
N GLN A 101 -5.18 -10.67 3.12
CA GLN A 101 -5.49 -11.65 4.17
C GLN A 101 -5.41 -13.09 3.68
N GLU A 102 -5.92 -13.36 2.48
CA GLU A 102 -5.85 -14.69 1.89
C GLU A 102 -4.42 -15.09 1.55
N GLN A 103 -3.59 -14.16 1.05
CA GLN A 103 -2.18 -14.41 0.81
C GLN A 103 -1.44 -14.71 2.12
N GLN A 104 -1.71 -13.97 3.20
CA GLN A 104 -1.15 -14.27 4.52
C GLN A 104 -1.59 -15.62 5.08
N ARG A 105 -2.84 -16.05 4.80
CA ARG A 105 -3.33 -17.37 5.16
C ARG A 105 -2.64 -18.48 4.35
N LEU A 106 -2.43 -18.26 3.05
CA LEU A 106 -1.70 -19.19 2.19
C LEU A 106 -0.23 -19.32 2.60
N ASP A 107 0.43 -18.21 2.95
CA ASP A 107 1.81 -18.24 3.42
C ASP A 107 1.93 -18.97 4.77
N GLN A 108 0.99 -18.77 5.70
CA GLN A 108 0.94 -19.54 6.95
C GLN A 108 0.66 -21.03 6.70
N ALA A 109 -0.23 -21.36 5.76
CA ALA A 109 -0.50 -22.73 5.37
C ALA A 109 0.72 -23.38 4.69
N ALA A 110 1.48 -22.63 3.90
CA ALA A 110 2.71 -23.10 3.27
C ALA A 110 3.82 -23.35 4.30
N VAL A 111 3.94 -22.49 5.31
CA VAL A 111 4.90 -22.65 6.43
C VAL A 111 4.48 -23.81 7.35
N GLY A 112 3.18 -24.03 7.55
CA GLY A 112 2.64 -25.16 8.31
C GLY A 112 2.62 -26.49 7.54
N SER A 113 2.68 -26.45 6.21
CA SER A 113 2.75 -27.62 5.32
C SER A 113 4.20 -28.09 5.14
N GLY A 114 4.98 -28.08 6.22
CA GLY A 114 6.17 -28.90 6.32
C GLY A 114 5.72 -30.35 6.43
N SER A 115 5.85 -31.11 5.32
CA SER A 115 5.72 -32.57 5.24
C SER A 115 4.66 -33.17 6.17
N VAL A 116 3.48 -33.47 5.64
CA VAL A 116 2.53 -34.40 6.28
C VAL A 116 3.21 -35.78 6.34
N VAL A 117 4.10 -35.98 7.31
CA VAL A 117 4.52 -37.31 7.72
C VAL A 117 3.25 -37.90 8.30
N ALA A 118 2.62 -38.79 7.54
CA ALA A 118 1.48 -39.53 8.04
C ALA A 118 1.87 -40.08 9.43
N PRO A 119 1.09 -39.78 10.49
CA PRO A 119 1.43 -40.23 11.82
C PRO A 119 1.64 -41.74 11.79
N SER A 120 2.70 -42.20 12.43
CA SER A 120 2.94 -43.63 12.49
C SER A 120 1.78 -44.30 13.24
N GLN A 121 1.52 -45.58 12.98
CA GLN A 121 0.46 -46.31 13.70
C GLN A 121 0.66 -46.23 15.23
N SER A 122 1.91 -46.09 15.67
CA SER A 122 2.30 -45.87 17.07
C SER A 122 1.83 -44.52 17.61
N ASP A 123 1.92 -43.45 16.82
CA ASP A 123 1.46 -42.12 17.20
C ASP A 123 -0.07 -42.08 17.27
N GLU A 124 -0.75 -42.72 16.31
CA GLU A 124 -2.22 -42.83 16.31
C GLU A 124 -2.74 -43.61 17.52
N LEU A 125 -2.02 -44.63 17.97
CA LEU A 125 -2.36 -45.41 19.17
C LEU A 125 -2.21 -44.55 20.43
N ALA A 126 -1.09 -43.84 20.57
CA ALA A 126 -0.85 -42.96 21.71
C ALA A 126 -1.89 -41.83 21.80
N THR A 127 -2.27 -41.23 20.67
CA THR A 127 -3.36 -40.24 20.62
C THR A 127 -4.70 -40.85 21.00
N ALA A 128 -5.05 -42.04 20.48
CA ALA A 128 -6.31 -42.70 20.81
C ALA A 128 -6.42 -43.09 22.29
N GLU A 129 -5.32 -43.49 22.93
CA GLU A 129 -5.26 -43.76 24.37
C GLU A 129 -5.37 -42.46 25.20
N ALA A 130 -4.69 -41.38 24.77
CA ALA A 130 -4.76 -40.08 25.43
C ALA A 130 -6.16 -39.43 25.35
N GLU A 131 -6.87 -39.63 24.23
CA GLU A 131 -8.24 -39.19 24.01
C GLU A 131 -9.30 -40.10 24.65
N GLY A 132 -8.89 -41.23 25.25
CA GLY A 132 -9.80 -42.21 25.85
C GLY A 132 -10.66 -42.96 24.83
N ASN A 133 -10.28 -42.97 23.55
CA ASN A 133 -10.98 -43.67 22.47
C ASN A 133 -10.52 -45.14 22.39
N TRP A 134 -10.99 -45.93 23.34
CA TRP A 134 -10.59 -47.34 23.50
C TRP A 134 -10.99 -48.25 22.34
N GLN A 135 -12.07 -47.95 21.64
CA GLN A 135 -12.50 -48.73 20.47
C GLN A 135 -11.47 -48.59 19.33
N LYS A 136 -10.98 -47.37 19.09
CA LYS A 136 -9.93 -47.10 18.10
C LYS A 136 -8.60 -47.72 18.55
N ALA A 137 -8.23 -47.58 19.81
CA ALA A 137 -7.01 -48.17 20.37
C ALA A 137 -6.99 -49.70 20.28
N MET A 138 -8.09 -50.39 20.63
CA MET A 138 -8.19 -51.85 20.50
C MET A 138 -8.09 -52.32 19.05
N THR A 139 -8.70 -51.59 18.11
CA THR A 139 -8.64 -51.95 16.69
C THR A 139 -7.21 -51.84 16.15
N LEU A 140 -6.52 -50.75 16.50
CA LEU A 140 -5.11 -50.54 16.13
C LEU A 140 -4.20 -51.61 16.74
N LYS A 141 -4.33 -51.87 18.05
CA LYS A 141 -3.56 -52.89 18.75
C LYS A 141 -3.86 -54.31 18.25
N GLY A 142 -5.11 -54.61 17.89
CA GLY A 142 -5.50 -55.88 17.30
C GLY A 142 -4.84 -56.13 15.94
N ASN A 143 -4.77 -55.10 15.09
CA ASN A 143 -4.07 -55.17 13.81
C ASN A 143 -2.56 -55.37 13.97
N GLU A 144 -1.96 -54.75 15.00
CA GLU A 144 -0.55 -54.93 15.34
C GLU A 144 -0.25 -56.38 15.79
N VAL A 145 -1.07 -56.91 16.70
CA VAL A 145 -0.95 -58.30 17.19
C VAL A 145 -1.15 -59.30 16.04
N ALA A 146 -2.11 -59.05 15.14
CA ALA A 146 -2.33 -59.90 13.98
C ALA A 146 -1.11 -59.94 13.04
N ARG A 147 -0.43 -58.80 12.82
CA ARG A 147 0.83 -58.76 12.06
C ARG A 147 1.95 -59.53 12.77
N MET A 148 2.11 -59.37 14.09
CA MET A 148 3.13 -60.12 14.84
C MET A 148 2.89 -61.64 14.79
N MET A 149 1.63 -62.06 14.84
CA MET A 149 1.24 -63.47 14.72
C MET A 149 1.50 -64.04 13.31
N GLN A 150 1.43 -63.22 12.27
CA GLN A 150 1.75 -63.63 10.90
C GLN A 150 3.27 -63.64 10.62
N ALA A 151 4.03 -62.76 11.28
CA ALA A 151 5.49 -62.72 11.15
C ALA A 151 6.21 -63.89 11.87
N ASN A 152 5.54 -64.57 12.81
CA ASN A 152 6.06 -65.69 13.58
C ASN A 152 5.59 -67.08 13.08
N LYS A 153 5.13 -67.17 11.83
CA LYS A 153 4.83 -68.43 11.13
C LYS A 153 5.86 -68.70 10.04
#